data_AF-A0A967AZ04-F1
#
_entry.id   AF-A0A967AZ04-F1
#
_cell.length_a   1.000
_cell.length_b   1.000
_cell.length_c   1.000
_cell.angle_alpha   90.00
_cell.angle_beta   90.00
_cell.angle_gamma   90.00
#
_symmetry.space_group_name_H-M   'P 1'
#
loop_
_entity.id
_entity.type
_entity.pdbx_description
1 polymer ?
#
loop_
_entity_poly.entity_id
_entity_poly.type
_entity_poly.pdbx_seq_one_letter_code
_entity_poly.pdbx_strand_id
1 'polypeptide(L)'
;MPIPAPRVAMAGVAQKISGFISTTTFGTIEAAERTMTRVRRVHDRIGGVAGERTYRAGDPDLLTWVHIAEISSFLDSYQRFAPSPLSPAEADLYVAQTARAAQGIGVPDPPRSVAALDERLTAYRPVLEAGPDARDVRDFLRNPSQLNSVGVAGYSLLYRGAIATLPPYAARLLGLPTAGPRHAADLRLGAAGVAMVRWMLSDPLIQTDRRADRRGSRES
;
A
#
# COMPACT_ATOMS: atom_id res chain seq x y z
N MET A 1 -26.47 -8.46 -2.12
CA MET A 1 -25.97 -7.08 -2.31
C MET A 1 -24.82 -6.88 -1.33
N PRO A 2 -23.55 -6.78 -1.77
CA PRO A 2 -22.47 -6.44 -0.83
C PRO A 2 -22.75 -5.02 -0.32
N ILE A 3 -22.69 -4.85 0.99
CA ILE A 3 -22.84 -3.54 1.62
C ILE A 3 -21.54 -2.78 1.32
N PRO A 4 -21.58 -1.61 0.66
CA PRO A 4 -20.37 -0.84 0.41
C PRO A 4 -19.71 -0.53 1.76
N ALA A 5 -18.43 -0.89 1.89
CA ALA A 5 -17.71 -0.62 3.13
C ALA A 5 -17.70 0.90 3.38
N PRO A 6 -18.09 1.37 4.57
CA PRO A 6 -18.19 2.81 4.82
C PRO A 6 -16.82 3.47 4.61
N ARG A 7 -16.77 4.61 3.92
CA ARG A 7 -15.53 5.34 3.56
C ARG A 7 -14.59 5.61 4.75
N VAL A 8 -15.14 5.73 5.95
CA VAL A 8 -14.40 5.88 7.22
C VAL A 8 -13.60 4.61 7.57
N ALA A 9 -14.14 3.42 7.27
CA ALA A 9 -13.42 2.16 7.45
C ALA A 9 -12.18 2.08 6.53
N MET A 10 -12.28 2.57 5.29
CA MET A 10 -11.16 2.57 4.33
C MET A 10 -9.99 3.45 4.80
N ALA A 11 -10.27 4.65 5.33
CA ALA A 11 -9.23 5.49 5.93
C ALA A 11 -8.57 4.82 7.16
N GLY A 12 -9.36 4.15 7.99
CA GLY A 12 -8.85 3.37 9.13
C GLY A 12 -7.98 2.19 8.72
N VAL A 13 -8.24 1.56 7.57
CA VAL A 13 -7.41 0.50 7.00
C VAL A 13 -6.04 1.04 6.57
N ALA A 14 -5.99 2.16 5.86
CA ALA A 14 -4.74 2.78 5.42
C ALA A 14 -3.81 3.13 6.61
N GLN A 15 -4.37 3.65 7.70
CA GLN A 15 -3.59 3.95 8.93
C GLN A 15 -3.03 2.69 9.59
N LYS A 16 -3.78 1.58 9.60
CA LYS A 16 -3.31 0.29 10.16
C LYS A 16 -2.16 -0.29 9.34
N ILE A 17 -2.24 -0.21 8.01
CA ILE A 17 -1.17 -0.65 7.10
C ILE A 17 0.09 0.19 7.33
N SER A 18 -0.04 1.52 7.37
CA SER A 18 1.08 2.43 7.66
C SER A 18 1.76 2.12 9.00
N GLY A 19 0.97 1.89 10.07
CA GLY A 19 1.49 1.52 11.38
C GLY A 19 2.20 0.16 11.38
N PHE A 20 1.68 -0.82 10.64
CA PHE A 20 2.32 -2.12 10.45
C PHE A 20 3.69 -1.98 9.76
N ILE A 21 3.74 -1.28 8.63
CA ILE A 21 4.98 -1.06 7.86
C ILE A 21 6.00 -0.31 8.73
N SER A 22 5.60 0.80 9.37
CA SER A 22 6.51 1.58 10.21
C SER A 22 7.10 0.76 11.36
N THR A 23 6.27 -0.06 12.03
CA THR A 23 6.73 -0.88 13.16
C THR A 23 7.62 -2.03 12.72
N THR A 24 7.31 -2.69 11.60
CA THR A 24 8.08 -3.82 11.10
C THR A 24 9.40 -3.39 10.45
N THR A 25 9.48 -2.16 9.94
CA THR A 25 10.70 -1.61 9.33
C THR A 25 11.62 -0.90 10.32
N PHE A 26 11.07 -0.11 11.26
CA PHE A 26 11.87 0.77 12.14
C PHE A 26 11.73 0.46 13.64
N GLY A 27 10.85 -0.47 14.02
CA GLY A 27 10.65 -0.87 15.42
C GLY A 27 11.68 -1.88 15.91
N THR A 28 11.59 -2.24 17.19
CA THR A 28 12.36 -3.36 17.74
C THR A 28 11.82 -4.69 17.22
N ILE A 29 12.63 -5.75 17.30
CA ILE A 29 12.21 -7.11 16.90
C ILE A 29 10.95 -7.53 17.66
N GLU A 30 10.89 -7.29 18.97
CA GLU A 30 9.74 -7.66 19.80
C GLU A 30 8.49 -6.85 19.42
N ALA A 31 8.66 -5.57 19.05
CA ALA A 31 7.55 -4.74 18.59
C ALA A 31 7.01 -5.23 17.23
N ALA A 32 7.90 -5.62 16.32
CA ALA A 32 7.54 -6.21 15.04
C ALA A 32 6.79 -7.55 15.24
N GLU A 33 7.31 -8.45 16.07
CA GLU A 33 6.69 -9.75 16.36
C GLU A 33 5.30 -9.64 17.00
N ARG A 34 5.16 -8.73 17.98
CA ARG A 34 3.84 -8.43 18.58
C ARG A 34 2.86 -7.89 17.54
N THR A 35 3.32 -7.00 16.67
CA THR A 35 2.51 -6.42 15.60
C THR A 35 2.09 -7.47 14.58
N MET A 36 3.00 -8.33 14.11
CA MET A 36 2.69 -9.44 13.22
C MET A 36 1.68 -10.41 13.87
N THR A 37 1.86 -10.75 15.14
CA THR A 37 0.92 -11.60 15.88
C THR A 37 -0.47 -10.97 16.00
N ARG A 38 -0.55 -9.66 16.21
CA ARG A 38 -1.81 -8.92 16.23
C ARG A 38 -2.49 -8.96 14.85
N VAL A 39 -1.74 -8.76 13.77
CA VAL A 39 -2.28 -8.82 12.40
C VAL A 39 -2.86 -10.19 12.11
N ARG A 40 -2.13 -11.28 12.41
CA ARG A 40 -2.63 -12.66 12.24
C ARG A 40 -3.98 -12.86 12.95
N ARG A 41 -4.07 -12.49 14.24
CA ARG A 41 -5.33 -12.59 15.01
C ARG A 41 -6.49 -11.79 14.44
N VAL A 42 -6.20 -10.66 13.78
CA VAL A 42 -7.22 -9.86 13.09
C VAL A 42 -7.66 -10.59 11.82
N HIS A 43 -6.72 -11.07 11.01
CA HIS A 43 -7.01 -11.82 9.78
C HIS A 43 -7.80 -13.11 10.04
N ASP A 44 -7.56 -13.80 11.17
CA ASP A 44 -8.32 -15.01 11.56
C ASP A 44 -9.82 -14.75 11.69
N ARG A 45 -10.20 -13.52 12.04
CA ARG A 45 -11.59 -13.08 12.25
C ARG A 45 -12.22 -12.45 11.01
N ILE A 46 -11.45 -12.20 9.97
CA ILE A 46 -11.95 -11.58 8.74
C ILE A 46 -12.16 -12.68 7.70
N GLY A 47 -13.41 -12.80 7.29
CA GLY A 47 -13.82 -13.62 6.16
C GLY A 47 -15.13 -13.09 5.60
N GLY A 48 -15.49 -13.58 4.43
CA GLY A 48 -16.69 -13.13 3.73
C GLY A 48 -16.98 -13.92 2.48
N VAL A 49 -17.89 -13.40 1.68
CA VAL A 49 -18.28 -13.97 0.39
C VAL A 49 -18.06 -12.91 -0.68
N ALA A 50 -17.30 -13.26 -1.71
CA ALA A 50 -17.05 -12.44 -2.89
C ALA A 50 -17.57 -13.19 -4.13
N GLY A 51 -18.71 -12.74 -4.66
CA GLY A 51 -19.43 -13.48 -5.69
C GLY A 51 -19.89 -14.83 -5.16
N GLU A 52 -19.42 -15.92 -5.78
CA GLU A 52 -19.71 -17.30 -5.36
C GLU A 52 -18.64 -17.89 -4.43
N ARG A 53 -17.56 -17.14 -4.14
CA ARG A 53 -16.41 -17.63 -3.38
C ARG A 53 -16.45 -17.16 -1.94
N THR A 54 -16.29 -18.07 -0.99
CA THR A 54 -15.98 -17.72 0.40
C THR A 54 -14.49 -17.47 0.55
N TYR A 55 -14.10 -16.48 1.35
CA TYR A 55 -12.69 -16.19 1.62
C TYR A 55 -12.42 -15.99 3.11
N ARG A 56 -11.16 -16.19 3.50
CA ARG A 56 -10.60 -15.76 4.78
C ARG A 56 -9.39 -14.87 4.52
N ALA A 57 -9.27 -13.77 5.24
CA ALA A 57 -8.12 -12.88 5.08
C ALA A 57 -6.78 -13.54 5.45
N GLY A 58 -6.83 -14.58 6.30
CA GLY A 58 -5.68 -15.41 6.65
C GLY A 58 -5.32 -16.51 5.65
N ASP A 59 -6.01 -16.60 4.50
CA ASP A 59 -5.68 -17.56 3.45
C ASP A 59 -4.25 -17.29 2.92
N PRO A 60 -3.33 -18.27 2.96
CA PRO A 60 -1.95 -18.08 2.50
C PRO A 60 -1.81 -17.56 1.07
N ASP A 61 -2.71 -17.94 0.16
CA ASP A 61 -2.67 -17.49 -1.24
C ASP A 61 -3.09 -16.02 -1.35
N LEU A 62 -4.14 -15.61 -0.63
CA LEU A 62 -4.57 -14.21 -0.58
C LEU A 62 -3.53 -13.32 0.12
N LEU A 63 -2.92 -13.81 1.21
CA LEU A 63 -1.83 -13.12 1.89
C LEU A 63 -0.63 -12.94 0.94
N THR A 64 -0.29 -13.97 0.17
CA THR A 64 0.78 -13.91 -0.83
C THR A 64 0.46 -12.85 -1.88
N TRP A 65 -0.75 -12.86 -2.45
CA TRP A 65 -1.18 -11.87 -3.44
C TRP A 65 -1.06 -10.43 -2.92
N VAL A 66 -1.62 -10.16 -1.74
CA VAL A 66 -1.58 -8.80 -1.15
C VAL A 66 -0.13 -8.35 -0.94
N HIS A 67 0.71 -9.23 -0.39
CA HIS A 67 2.11 -8.94 -0.14
C HIS A 67 2.87 -8.60 -1.43
N ILE A 68 2.79 -9.45 -2.46
CA ILE A 68 3.56 -9.21 -3.70
C ILE A 68 3.06 -7.97 -4.45
N ALA A 69 1.75 -7.69 -4.43
CA ALA A 69 1.18 -6.49 -5.03
C ALA A 69 1.65 -5.22 -4.28
N GLU A 70 1.72 -5.28 -2.95
CA GLU A 70 2.21 -4.20 -2.09
C GLU A 70 3.69 -3.92 -2.36
N ILE A 71 4.57 -4.93 -2.29
CA ILE A 71 6.02 -4.77 -2.48
C ILE A 71 6.36 -4.27 -3.87
N SER A 72 5.67 -4.77 -4.90
CA SER A 72 5.85 -4.27 -6.27
C SER A 72 5.44 -2.81 -6.41
N SER A 73 4.30 -2.43 -5.81
CA SER A 73 3.83 -1.05 -5.85
C SER A 73 4.77 -0.08 -5.11
N PHE A 74 5.30 -0.49 -3.96
CA PHE A 74 6.26 0.31 -3.20
C PHE A 74 7.59 0.44 -3.91
N LEU A 75 8.11 -0.65 -4.47
CA LEU A 75 9.35 -0.63 -5.23
C LEU A 75 9.24 0.26 -6.46
N ASP A 76 8.19 0.10 -7.29
CA ASP A 76 7.98 0.92 -8.49
C ASP A 76 7.80 2.41 -8.12
N SER A 77 7.03 2.70 -7.07
CA SER A 77 6.86 4.08 -6.58
C SER A 77 8.19 4.68 -6.10
N TYR A 78 9.01 3.91 -5.39
CA TYR A 78 10.34 4.37 -4.95
C TYR A 78 11.24 4.66 -6.15
N GLN A 79 11.34 3.73 -7.10
CA GLN A 79 12.17 3.89 -8.29
C GLN A 79 11.81 5.12 -9.12
N ARG A 80 10.53 5.52 -9.12
CA ARG A 80 10.03 6.68 -9.88
C ARG A 80 10.11 8.01 -9.14
N PHE A 81 9.92 8.01 -7.83
CA PHE A 81 9.66 9.25 -7.06
C PHE A 81 10.67 9.51 -5.94
N ALA A 82 11.57 8.58 -5.63
CA ALA A 82 12.67 8.85 -4.71
C ALA A 82 13.71 9.79 -5.37
N PRO A 83 14.47 10.57 -4.58
CA PRO A 83 15.54 11.43 -5.11
C PRO A 83 16.65 10.62 -5.79
N SER A 84 16.84 9.38 -5.35
CA SER A 84 17.80 8.45 -5.92
C SER A 84 17.15 7.07 -6.01
N PRO A 85 17.11 6.47 -7.20
CA PRO A 85 16.61 5.10 -7.35
C PRO A 85 17.58 4.10 -6.72
N LEU A 86 17.05 2.93 -6.37
CA LEU A 86 17.84 1.77 -5.98
C LEU A 86 18.53 1.17 -7.20
N SER A 87 19.77 0.75 -7.02
CA SER A 87 20.43 -0.18 -7.93
C SER A 87 19.69 -1.53 -7.96
N PRO A 88 19.92 -2.37 -8.99
CA PRO A 88 19.31 -3.71 -9.05
C PRO A 88 19.56 -4.56 -7.79
N ALA A 89 20.77 -4.52 -7.24
CA ALA A 89 21.12 -5.27 -6.04
C ALA A 89 20.40 -4.74 -4.79
N GLU A 90 20.23 -3.42 -4.67
CA GLU A 90 19.47 -2.81 -3.58
C GLU A 90 17.97 -3.10 -3.70
N ALA A 91 17.43 -3.17 -4.92
CA ALA A 91 16.05 -3.57 -5.16
C ALA A 91 15.81 -5.04 -4.75
N ASP A 92 16.71 -5.95 -5.11
CA ASP A 92 16.64 -7.35 -4.65
C ASP A 92 16.76 -7.45 -3.13
N LEU A 93 17.67 -6.69 -2.52
CA LEU A 93 17.81 -6.63 -1.07
C LEU A 93 16.52 -6.14 -0.39
N TYR A 94 15.88 -5.09 -0.94
CA TYR A 94 14.60 -4.60 -0.45
C TYR A 94 13.53 -5.70 -0.48
N VAL A 95 13.38 -6.41 -1.60
CA VAL A 95 12.42 -7.52 -1.72
C VAL A 95 12.74 -8.61 -0.69
N ALA A 96 14.01 -9.04 -0.60
CA ALA A 96 14.45 -10.04 0.36
C ALA A 96 14.19 -9.64 1.83
N GLN A 97 14.32 -8.36 2.18
CA GLN A 97 14.05 -7.88 3.54
C GLN A 97 12.57 -7.95 3.89
N THR A 98 11.69 -7.65 2.92
CA THR A 98 10.23 -7.66 3.14
C THR A 98 9.67 -9.07 3.37
N ALA A 99 10.34 -10.10 2.85
CA ALA A 99 10.01 -11.50 3.05
C ALA A 99 9.89 -11.90 4.53
N ARG A 100 10.72 -11.33 5.42
CA ARG A 100 10.68 -11.65 6.86
C ARG A 100 9.35 -11.24 7.50
N ALA A 101 8.87 -10.04 7.19
CA ALA A 101 7.58 -9.56 7.69
C ALA A 101 6.42 -10.37 7.11
N ALA A 102 6.51 -10.73 5.82
CA ALA A 102 5.53 -11.55 5.12
C ALA A 102 5.38 -12.94 5.73
N GLN A 103 6.50 -13.64 5.97
CA GLN A 103 6.51 -14.92 6.67
C GLN A 103 5.88 -14.80 8.05
N GLY A 104 6.23 -13.74 8.77
CA GLY A 104 5.67 -13.47 10.08
C GLY A 104 4.15 -13.26 10.07
N ILE A 105 3.52 -12.85 8.96
CA ILE A 105 2.05 -12.72 8.87
C ILE A 105 1.36 -13.92 8.19
N GLY A 106 2.10 -14.96 7.82
CA GLY A 106 1.54 -16.22 7.28
C GLY A 106 1.78 -16.46 5.79
N VAL A 107 2.61 -15.65 5.12
CA VAL A 107 3.02 -15.92 3.72
C VAL A 107 4.06 -17.05 3.73
N PRO A 108 3.80 -18.21 3.11
CA PRO A 108 4.67 -19.39 3.26
C PRO A 108 6.02 -19.23 2.57
N ASP A 109 6.01 -18.74 1.32
CA ASP A 109 7.20 -18.60 0.48
C ASP A 109 7.15 -17.25 -0.27
N PRO A 110 7.47 -16.14 0.42
CA PRO A 110 7.52 -14.82 -0.22
C PRO A 110 8.77 -14.70 -1.13
N PRO A 111 8.66 -13.98 -2.25
CA PRO A 111 9.78 -13.77 -3.18
C PRO A 111 10.94 -13.03 -2.49
N ARG A 112 12.15 -13.31 -2.96
CA ARG A 112 13.40 -12.73 -2.43
C ARG A 112 14.24 -11.96 -3.44
N SER A 113 13.70 -11.77 -4.64
CA SER A 113 14.29 -10.96 -5.70
C SER A 113 13.19 -10.30 -6.52
N VAL A 114 13.53 -9.24 -7.25
CA VAL A 114 12.61 -8.57 -8.17
C VAL A 114 12.14 -9.54 -9.25
N ALA A 115 13.03 -10.39 -9.76
CA ALA A 115 12.67 -11.40 -10.76
C ALA A 115 11.61 -12.40 -10.24
N ALA A 116 11.79 -12.92 -9.02
CA ALA A 116 10.83 -13.83 -8.40
C ALA A 116 9.49 -13.13 -8.09
N LEU A 117 9.55 -11.86 -7.70
CA LEU A 117 8.37 -11.02 -7.47
C LEU A 117 7.55 -10.86 -8.75
N ASP A 118 8.21 -10.52 -9.86
CA ASP A 118 7.57 -10.32 -11.17
C ASP A 118 7.00 -11.62 -11.75
N GLU A 119 7.71 -12.73 -11.58
CA GLU A 119 7.22 -14.07 -11.94
C GLU A 119 5.93 -14.39 -11.19
N ARG A 120 5.93 -14.22 -9.86
CA ARG A 120 4.76 -14.53 -9.03
C ARG A 120 3.58 -13.64 -9.38
N LEU A 121 3.79 -12.33 -9.58
CA LEU A 121 2.74 -11.41 -10.03
C LEU A 121 2.16 -11.83 -11.38
N THR A 122 3.00 -12.29 -12.30
CA THR A 122 2.57 -12.77 -13.61
C THR A 122 1.69 -14.01 -13.49
N ALA A 123 2.03 -14.93 -12.59
CA ALA A 123 1.24 -16.14 -12.31
C ALA A 123 -0.17 -15.84 -11.76
N TYR A 124 -0.35 -14.74 -11.01
CA TYR A 124 -1.69 -14.35 -10.53
C TYR A 124 -2.57 -13.72 -11.62
N ARG A 125 -2.01 -13.12 -12.68
CA ARG A 125 -2.78 -12.34 -13.67
C ARG A 125 -4.02 -13.05 -14.23
N PRO A 126 -3.99 -14.36 -14.57
CA PRO A 126 -5.16 -15.05 -15.13
C PRO A 126 -6.34 -15.19 -14.17
N VAL A 127 -6.10 -15.09 -12.85
CA VAL A 127 -7.12 -15.28 -11.81
C VAL A 127 -7.61 -13.98 -11.18
N LEU A 128 -7.10 -12.83 -11.64
CA LEU A 128 -7.49 -11.52 -11.09
C LEU A 128 -8.83 -11.05 -11.67
N GLU A 129 -9.73 -10.67 -10.77
CA GLU A 129 -11.03 -10.08 -11.10
C GLU A 129 -11.22 -8.78 -10.31
N ALA A 130 -11.65 -7.70 -10.97
CA ALA A 130 -12.15 -6.52 -10.26
C ALA A 130 -13.62 -6.73 -9.88
N GLY A 131 -13.86 -7.17 -8.65
CA GLY A 131 -15.19 -7.26 -8.06
C GLY A 131 -15.79 -5.90 -7.67
N PRO A 132 -17.04 -5.86 -7.18
CA PRO A 132 -17.68 -4.65 -6.65
C PRO A 132 -16.83 -3.96 -5.58
N ASP A 133 -16.29 -4.72 -4.62
CA ASP A 133 -15.49 -4.17 -3.52
C ASP A 133 -14.22 -3.47 -4.01
N ALA A 134 -13.57 -4.00 -5.05
CA ALA A 134 -12.39 -3.37 -5.66
C ALA A 134 -12.75 -2.04 -6.35
N ARG A 135 -13.94 -1.95 -6.97
CA ARG A 135 -14.44 -0.71 -7.56
C ARG A 135 -14.82 0.33 -6.51
N ASP A 136 -15.40 -0.10 -5.39
CA ASP A 136 -15.70 0.80 -4.26
C ASP A 136 -14.41 1.42 -3.69
N VAL A 137 -13.36 0.61 -3.52
CA VAL A 137 -12.04 1.10 -3.09
C VAL A 137 -11.46 2.08 -4.12
N ARG A 138 -11.51 1.75 -5.40
CA ARG A 138 -11.07 2.65 -6.49
C ARG A 138 -11.81 3.99 -6.44
N ASP A 139 -13.12 3.97 -6.27
CA ASP A 139 -13.95 5.18 -6.29
C ASP A 139 -13.75 6.02 -5.03
N PHE A 140 -13.53 5.37 -3.89
CA PHE A 140 -13.08 6.02 -2.67
C PHE A 140 -11.72 6.71 -2.85
N LEU A 141 -10.74 6.02 -3.44
CA LEU A 141 -9.41 6.58 -3.69
C LEU A 141 -9.46 7.73 -4.71
N ARG A 142 -10.40 7.72 -5.66
CA ARG A 142 -10.57 8.83 -6.61
C ARG A 142 -11.07 10.10 -5.93
N ASN A 143 -11.95 9.98 -4.94
CA ASN A 143 -12.56 11.11 -4.24
C ASN A 143 -12.56 10.89 -2.72
N PRO A 144 -11.45 11.18 -2.03
CA PRO A 144 -11.36 10.99 -0.59
C PRO A 144 -12.23 12.00 0.15
N SER A 145 -13.41 11.58 0.59
CA SER A 145 -14.42 12.43 1.24
C SER A 145 -13.99 13.11 2.55
N GLN A 146 -12.86 12.69 3.12
CA GLN A 146 -12.35 13.19 4.40
C GLN A 146 -11.51 14.47 4.26
N LEU A 147 -11.13 14.85 3.03
CA LEU A 147 -10.27 15.99 2.77
C LEU A 147 -11.10 17.23 2.42
N ASN A 148 -10.68 18.38 2.95
CA ASN A 148 -11.17 19.68 2.46
C ASN A 148 -10.63 19.96 1.05
N SER A 149 -11.12 21.03 0.39
CA SER A 149 -10.76 21.34 -1.00
C SER A 149 -9.24 21.47 -1.23
N VAL A 150 -8.50 22.01 -0.25
CA VAL A 150 -7.03 22.12 -0.31
C VAL A 150 -6.38 20.74 -0.21
N GLY A 151 -6.84 19.90 0.71
CA GLY A 151 -6.38 18.52 0.86
C GLY A 151 -6.65 17.68 -0.38
N VAL A 152 -7.81 17.84 -1.03
CA VAL A 152 -8.15 17.18 -2.29
C VAL A 152 -7.18 17.60 -3.40
N ALA A 153 -6.86 18.89 -3.51
CA ALA A 153 -5.91 19.38 -4.51
C ALA A 153 -4.52 18.73 -4.33
N GLY A 154 -3.99 18.71 -3.10
CA GLY A 154 -2.71 18.07 -2.79
C GLY A 154 -2.71 16.56 -3.04
N TYR A 155 -3.77 15.87 -2.60
CA TYR A 155 -3.95 14.44 -2.81
C TYR A 155 -4.06 14.08 -4.30
N SER A 156 -4.68 14.92 -5.12
CA SER A 156 -4.87 14.66 -6.55
C SER A 156 -3.54 14.46 -7.30
N LEU A 157 -2.47 15.13 -6.86
CA LEU A 157 -1.12 14.96 -7.43
C LEU A 157 -0.60 13.53 -7.18
N LEU A 158 -0.73 13.06 -5.94
CA LEU A 158 -0.35 11.70 -5.55
C LEU A 158 -1.20 10.66 -6.28
N TYR A 159 -2.52 10.87 -6.36
CA TYR A 159 -3.43 9.98 -7.05
C TYR A 159 -3.08 9.84 -8.53
N ARG A 160 -2.77 10.95 -9.22
CA ARG A 160 -2.34 10.91 -10.63
C ARG A 160 -1.04 10.14 -10.81
N GLY A 161 -0.06 10.37 -9.92
CA GLY A 161 1.17 9.60 -9.87
C GLY A 161 0.90 8.10 -9.72
N ALA A 162 0.07 7.72 -8.75
CA ALA A 162 -0.29 6.33 -8.49
C ALA A 162 -1.03 5.65 -9.65
N ILE A 163 -1.94 6.36 -10.35
CA ILE A 163 -2.56 5.81 -11.57
C ILE A 163 -1.52 5.62 -12.67
N ALA A 164 -0.57 6.55 -12.81
CA ALA A 164 0.49 6.46 -13.80
C ALA A 164 1.53 5.36 -13.48
N THR A 165 1.62 4.85 -12.25
CA THR A 165 2.48 3.71 -11.92
C THR A 165 1.82 2.35 -12.14
N LEU A 166 0.50 2.30 -12.34
CA LEU A 166 -0.20 1.02 -12.50
C LEU A 166 0.26 0.27 -13.77
N PRO A 167 0.54 -1.04 -13.66
CA PRO A 167 0.72 -1.89 -14.82
C PRO A 167 -0.53 -1.84 -15.73
N PRO A 168 -0.37 -1.88 -17.07
CA PRO A 168 -1.50 -1.75 -17.99
C PRO A 168 -2.64 -2.77 -17.77
N TYR A 169 -2.31 -3.99 -17.33
CA TYR A 169 -3.32 -5.01 -17.03
C TYR A 169 -4.20 -4.62 -15.82
N ALA A 170 -3.59 -4.08 -14.77
CA ALA A 170 -4.29 -3.66 -13.55
C ALA A 170 -5.16 -2.43 -13.81
N ALA A 171 -4.63 -1.46 -14.58
CA ALA A 171 -5.39 -0.30 -15.01
C ALA A 171 -6.65 -0.70 -15.79
N ARG A 172 -6.52 -1.62 -16.76
CA ARG A 172 -7.68 -2.15 -17.51
C ARG A 172 -8.69 -2.87 -16.61
N LEU A 173 -8.21 -3.74 -15.72
CA LEU A 173 -9.08 -4.48 -14.80
C LEU A 173 -9.92 -3.55 -13.92
N LEU A 174 -9.32 -2.44 -13.47
CA LEU A 174 -9.98 -1.43 -12.65
C LEU A 174 -10.77 -0.38 -13.45
N GLY A 175 -10.79 -0.44 -14.78
CA GLY A 175 -11.43 0.57 -15.63
C GLY A 175 -10.78 1.95 -15.51
N LEU A 176 -9.47 1.99 -15.30
CA LEU A 176 -8.65 3.18 -15.18
C LEU A 176 -7.91 3.47 -16.50
N PRO A 177 -7.53 4.73 -16.76
CA PRO A 177 -6.74 5.07 -17.94
C PRO A 177 -5.42 4.27 -17.95
N THR A 178 -5.13 3.60 -19.07
CA THR A 178 -3.78 3.07 -19.32
C THR A 178 -2.84 4.20 -19.75
N ALA A 179 -1.54 3.94 -19.73
CA ALA A 179 -0.53 4.88 -20.22
C ALA A 179 -0.93 5.43 -21.60
N GLY A 180 -1.03 6.75 -21.70
CA GLY A 180 -1.40 7.49 -22.90
C GLY A 180 -0.60 8.80 -22.99
N PRO A 181 -1.01 9.78 -23.81
CA PRO A 181 -0.22 10.99 -24.05
C PRO A 181 0.12 11.80 -22.79
N ARG A 182 -0.68 11.66 -21.72
CA ARG A 182 -0.49 12.36 -20.44
C ARG A 182 0.41 11.64 -19.45
N HIS A 183 0.83 10.40 -19.73
CA HIS A 183 1.52 9.55 -18.76
C HIS A 183 2.77 10.21 -18.15
N ALA A 184 3.65 10.79 -18.98
CA ALA A 184 4.83 11.49 -18.50
C ALA A 184 4.49 12.72 -17.65
N ALA A 185 3.42 13.44 -17.99
CA ALA A 185 2.95 14.57 -17.20
C ALA A 185 2.39 14.12 -15.84
N ASP A 186 1.63 13.03 -15.82
CA ASP A 186 1.07 12.46 -14.59
C ASP A 186 2.17 11.93 -13.65
N LEU A 187 3.24 11.33 -14.18
CA LEU A 187 4.42 10.97 -13.38
C LEU A 187 5.11 12.21 -12.77
N ARG A 188 5.26 13.30 -13.53
CA ARG A 188 5.84 14.56 -13.01
C ARG A 188 4.97 15.18 -11.92
N LEU A 189 3.65 15.16 -12.09
CA LEU A 189 2.70 15.63 -11.07
C LEU A 189 2.76 14.75 -9.81
N GLY A 190 2.87 13.43 -9.98
CA GLY A 190 3.13 12.50 -8.89
C GLY A 190 4.41 12.85 -8.12
N ALA A 191 5.51 13.07 -8.84
CA ALA A 191 6.79 13.45 -8.24
C ALA A 191 6.70 14.77 -7.46
N ALA A 192 5.99 15.78 -8.01
CA ALA A 192 5.73 17.04 -7.30
C ALA A 192 4.91 16.82 -6.02
N GLY A 193 3.87 15.98 -6.07
CA GLY A 193 3.09 15.60 -4.89
C GLY A 193 3.94 14.92 -3.81
N VAL A 194 4.80 13.96 -4.20
CA VAL A 194 5.71 13.28 -3.28
C VAL A 194 6.74 14.24 -2.68
N ALA A 195 7.30 15.15 -3.49
CA ALA A 195 8.24 16.18 -3.01
C ALA A 195 7.58 17.11 -1.99
N MET A 196 6.33 17.52 -2.23
CA MET A 196 5.55 18.32 -1.28
C MET A 196 5.34 17.59 0.05
N VAL A 197 4.93 16.32 0.02
CA VAL A 197 4.77 15.51 1.25
C VAL A 197 6.11 15.38 1.99
N ARG A 198 7.20 15.11 1.26
CA ARG A 198 8.55 15.03 1.85
C ARG A 198 8.95 16.32 2.53
N TRP A 199 8.72 17.45 1.89
CA TRP A 199 8.99 18.77 2.46
C TRP A 199 8.19 18.99 3.74
N MET A 200 6.88 18.73 3.73
CA MET A 200 6.03 18.84 4.93
C MET A 200 6.51 17.95 6.08
N LEU A 201 6.95 16.72 5.79
CA LEU A 201 7.46 15.81 6.81
C LEU A 201 8.86 16.18 7.33
N SER A 202 9.62 16.91 6.51
CA SER A 202 10.96 17.41 6.86
C SER A 202 10.90 18.76 7.57
N ASP A 203 9.74 19.43 7.56
CA ASP A 203 9.53 20.71 8.24
C ASP A 203 9.66 20.56 9.77
N PRO A 204 10.57 21.31 10.42
CA PRO A 204 10.77 21.27 11.86
C PRO A 204 9.49 21.49 12.69
N LEU A 205 8.54 22.29 12.19
CA LEU A 205 7.31 22.64 12.91
C LEU A 205 6.33 21.47 13.03
N ILE A 206 6.33 20.55 12.05
CA ILE A 206 5.52 19.32 12.10
C ILE A 206 6.22 18.22 12.93
N GLN A 207 7.55 18.24 13.01
CA GLN A 207 8.30 17.31 13.86
C GLN A 207 8.15 17.61 15.35
N THR A 208 8.00 18.89 15.74
CA THR A 208 7.75 19.28 17.13
C THR A 208 6.41 18.79 17.66
N ASP A 209 5.37 18.78 16.83
CA ASP A 209 4.01 18.37 17.23
C ASP A 209 3.94 16.86 17.56
N ARG A 210 4.61 16.02 16.76
CA ARG A 210 4.72 14.56 17.03
C ARG A 210 5.55 14.22 18.27
N ARG A 211 6.46 15.10 18.69
CA ARG A 211 7.26 14.91 19.92
C ARG A 211 6.46 15.29 21.17
N ALA A 212 5.58 16.27 21.07
CA ALA A 212 4.67 16.67 22.15
C ALA A 212 3.62 15.57 22.43
N ASP A 213 3.02 15.00 21.39
CA ASP A 213 2.00 13.95 21.50
C ASP A 213 2.52 12.63 22.12
N ARG A 214 3.81 12.32 21.88
CA ARG A 214 4.52 11.18 22.48
C ARG A 214 4.93 11.40 23.95
N ARG A 215 4.98 12.65 24.43
CA ARG A 215 5.23 12.97 25.85
C ARG A 215 3.92 12.95 26.66
N GLY A 216 2.83 13.52 26.13
CA GLY A 216 1.53 13.52 26.82
C GLY A 216 0.94 12.12 27.08
N SER A 217 1.25 11.15 26.21
CA SER A 217 0.82 9.75 26.35
C SER A 217 1.68 8.89 27.30
N ARG A 218 2.77 9.46 27.86
CA ARG A 218 3.61 8.81 28.90
C ARG A 218 3.37 9.36 30.31
N GLU A 219 2.58 10.43 30.44
CA GLU A 219 2.29 11.11 31.71
C GLU A 219 0.83 10.91 32.17
N SER A 220 0.11 9.94 31.59
CA SER A 220 -1.26 9.55 31.98
C SER A 220 -1.38 8.08 32.38
#